data_AF-A0A7Y4UHK6-F1
#
_entry.id   AF-A0A7Y4UHK6-F1
#
_cell.length_a   1.000
_cell.length_b   1.000
_cell.length_c   1.000
_cell.angle_alpha   90.00
_cell.angle_beta   90.00
_cell.angle_gamma   90.00
#
_symmetry.space_group_name_H-M   'P 1'
#
loop_
_entity.id
_entity.type
_entity.pdbx_description
1 polymer ?
#
loop_
_entity_poly.entity_id
_entity_poly.type
_entity_poly.pdbx_seq_one_letter_code
_entity_poly.pdbx_strand_id
1 'polypeptide(L)'
;MAAAPVAAAPPEVNDLDPQETAEWLEAWEEILADPKRAGFLINALRENAFKQGIPLPTQFNTPYLNSIAPDEQVSYPGDREMERRIKTIIRWNAMAMVLHQNKHDAGIGGHIATYASVATLMEVGFNNFFRGSIQTKDGEQPGDFVYFQGHASPGIYSRAFLEGRLSLDHLKNFRHELRDKPGLSSYPHPWLMPDFWKFPTVSMGLA
;
A
#
# COMPACT_ATOMS: atom_id res chain seq x y z
N MET A 1 -18.82 -14.57 3.23
CA MET A 1 -18.34 -14.31 1.86
C MET A 1 -19.10 -13.09 1.37
N ALA A 2 -18.46 -11.92 1.33
CA ALA A 2 -19.08 -10.74 0.74
C ALA A 2 -18.99 -10.88 -0.79
N ALA A 3 -20.13 -10.80 -1.46
CA ALA A 3 -20.18 -10.77 -2.92
C ALA A 3 -19.32 -9.59 -3.41
N ALA A 4 -18.46 -9.84 -4.40
CA ALA A 4 -17.78 -8.77 -5.11
C ALA A 4 -18.84 -7.79 -5.64
N PRO A 5 -18.60 -6.46 -5.62
CA PRO A 5 -19.47 -5.55 -6.31
C PRO A 5 -19.44 -5.95 -7.79
N VAL A 6 -20.58 -6.47 -8.27
CA VAL A 6 -20.82 -6.68 -9.69
C VAL A 6 -20.59 -5.33 -10.32
N ALA A 7 -19.57 -5.22 -11.19
CA ALA A 7 -19.42 -4.05 -12.05
C ALA A 7 -20.82 -3.78 -12.61
N ALA A 8 -21.35 -2.57 -12.41
CA ALA A 8 -22.69 -2.23 -12.85
C ALA A 8 -22.84 -2.78 -14.27
N ALA A 9 -23.73 -3.75 -14.43
CA ALA A 9 -24.02 -4.29 -15.74
C ALA A 9 -24.28 -3.08 -16.63
N PRO A 10 -23.74 -3.04 -17.87
CA PRO A 10 -24.19 -2.02 -18.81
C PRO A 10 -25.71 -2.03 -18.75
N PRO A 11 -26.38 -0.86 -18.80
CA PRO A 11 -27.84 -0.84 -18.84
C PRO A 11 -28.28 -1.93 -19.82
N GLU A 12 -29.26 -2.75 -19.47
CA GLU A 12 -29.85 -3.70 -20.42
C GLU A 12 -30.46 -2.85 -21.54
N VAL A 13 -29.61 -2.40 -22.46
CA VAL A 13 -29.98 -1.90 -23.76
C VAL A 13 -30.37 -3.17 -24.45
N ASN A 14 -31.68 -3.38 -24.58
CA ASN A 14 -32.20 -4.37 -25.50
C ASN A 14 -31.60 -4.01 -26.87
N ASP A 15 -30.55 -4.74 -27.28
CA ASP A 15 -29.83 -4.46 -28.52
C ASP A 15 -30.83 -4.62 -29.66
N LEU A 16 -31.17 -3.49 -30.29
CA LEU A 16 -32.21 -3.44 -31.31
C LEU A 16 -31.76 -4.08 -32.61
N ASP A 17 -30.44 -4.19 -32.83
CA ASP A 17 -29.84 -4.86 -33.98
C ASP A 17 -28.53 -5.59 -33.59
N PRO A 18 -28.65 -6.82 -33.05
CA PRO A 18 -27.47 -7.61 -32.67
C PRO A 18 -26.55 -7.97 -33.84
N GLN A 19 -27.06 -7.97 -35.08
CA GLN A 19 -26.27 -8.26 -36.28
C GLN A 19 -25.30 -7.11 -36.55
N GLU A 20 -25.81 -5.86 -36.53
CA GLU A 20 -24.96 -4.67 -36.67
C GLU A 20 -23.91 -4.62 -35.55
N THR A 21 -24.29 -4.84 -34.29
CA THR A 21 -23.35 -4.86 -33.16
C THR A 21 -22.25 -5.92 -33.36
N ALA A 22 -22.59 -7.11 -33.86
CA ALA A 22 -21.61 -8.15 -34.15
C ALA A 22 -20.63 -7.73 -35.25
N GLU A 23 -21.11 -7.13 -36.34
CA GLU A 23 -20.26 -6.64 -37.44
C GLU A 23 -19.27 -5.55 -36.96
N TRP A 24 -19.71 -4.65 -36.07
CA TRP A 24 -18.82 -3.65 -35.46
C TRP A 24 -17.77 -4.29 -34.55
N LEU A 25 -18.14 -5.32 -33.77
CA LEU A 25 -17.21 -6.04 -32.90
C LEU A 25 -16.18 -6.84 -33.71
N GLU A 26 -16.60 -7.50 -34.79
CA GLU A 26 -15.69 -8.21 -35.71
C GLU A 26 -14.68 -7.24 -36.35
N ALA A 27 -15.15 -6.10 -36.88
CA ALA A 27 -14.28 -5.07 -37.42
C ALA A 27 -13.32 -4.49 -36.37
N TRP A 28 -13.77 -4.40 -35.11
CA TRP A 28 -12.94 -3.96 -34.00
C TRP A 28 -11.85 -4.99 -33.65
N GLU A 29 -12.14 -6.29 -33.69
CA GLU A 29 -11.16 -7.35 -33.43
C GLU A 29 -9.99 -7.31 -34.42
N GLU A 30 -10.24 -7.01 -35.70
CA GLU A 30 -9.17 -6.83 -36.69
C GLU A 30 -8.24 -5.66 -36.33
N ILE A 31 -8.80 -4.57 -35.77
CA ILE A 31 -8.08 -3.36 -35.39
C ILE A 31 -7.24 -3.57 -34.12
N LEU A 32 -7.67 -4.45 -33.21
CA LEU A 32 -6.96 -4.74 -31.95
C LEU A 32 -5.53 -5.23 -32.14
N ALA A 33 -5.19 -5.74 -33.34
CA ALA A 33 -3.81 -6.09 -33.71
C ALA A 33 -2.83 -4.89 -33.64
N ASP A 34 -3.32 -3.65 -33.75
CA ASP A 34 -2.56 -2.42 -33.49
C ASP A 34 -3.18 -1.64 -32.31
N PRO A 35 -2.66 -1.83 -31.08
CA PRO A 35 -3.19 -1.17 -29.88
C PRO A 35 -3.18 0.36 -29.96
N LYS A 36 -2.22 0.97 -30.67
CA LYS A 36 -2.17 2.44 -30.83
C LYS A 36 -3.31 2.91 -31.73
N ARG A 37 -3.56 2.18 -32.82
CA ARG A 37 -4.68 2.48 -33.73
C ARG A 37 -6.02 2.29 -33.05
N ALA A 38 -6.18 1.20 -32.30
CA ALA A 38 -7.37 0.93 -31.50
C ALA A 38 -7.64 2.08 -30.52
N GLY A 39 -6.64 2.46 -29.71
CA GLY A 39 -6.76 3.57 -28.76
C GLY A 39 -7.10 4.90 -29.42
N PHE A 40 -6.48 5.20 -30.57
CA PHE A 40 -6.80 6.40 -31.36
C PHE A 40 -8.26 6.41 -31.83
N LEU A 41 -8.76 5.30 -32.38
CA LEU A 41 -10.11 5.22 -32.93
C LEU A 41 -11.18 5.37 -31.84
N ILE A 42 -11.01 4.74 -30.68
CA ILE A 42 -11.93 4.91 -29.55
C ILE A 42 -11.99 6.39 -29.12
N ASN A 43 -10.84 7.06 -29.03
CA ASN A 43 -10.79 8.47 -28.67
C ASN A 43 -11.46 9.35 -29.74
N ALA A 44 -11.22 9.09 -31.03
CA ALA A 44 -11.86 9.81 -32.12
C ALA A 44 -13.39 9.63 -32.13
N LEU A 45 -13.88 8.42 -31.89
CA LEU A 45 -15.31 8.13 -31.75
C LEU A 45 -15.92 8.87 -30.55
N ARG A 46 -15.23 8.85 -29.40
CA ARG A 46 -15.66 9.59 -28.20
C ARG A 46 -15.72 11.10 -28.44
N GLU A 47 -14.70 11.68 -29.06
CA GLU A 47 -14.66 13.10 -29.41
C GLU A 47 -15.79 13.47 -30.38
N ASN A 48 -16.06 12.64 -31.37
CA ASN A 48 -17.16 12.85 -32.31
C ASN A 48 -18.52 12.79 -31.62
N ALA A 49 -18.74 11.78 -30.76
CA ALA A 49 -19.96 11.67 -29.95
C ALA A 49 -20.17 12.91 -29.06
N PHE A 50 -19.10 13.40 -28.43
CA PHE A 50 -19.15 14.62 -27.62
C PHE A 50 -19.52 15.86 -28.46
N LYS A 51 -18.94 16.03 -29.65
CA LYS A 51 -19.30 17.11 -30.58
C LYS A 51 -20.76 17.07 -31.03
N GLN A 52 -21.34 15.87 -31.13
CA GLN A 52 -22.75 15.64 -31.48
C GLN A 52 -23.69 15.74 -30.26
N GLY A 53 -23.17 16.05 -29.07
CA GLY A 53 -23.97 16.13 -27.85
C GLY A 53 -24.48 14.78 -27.34
N ILE A 54 -23.89 13.66 -27.81
CA ILE A 54 -24.27 12.32 -27.37
C ILE A 54 -23.65 12.08 -25.98
N PRO A 55 -24.47 11.83 -24.94
CA PRO A 55 -23.96 11.56 -23.60
C PRO A 55 -23.27 10.20 -23.57
N LEU A 56 -21.97 10.20 -23.25
CA LEU A 56 -21.20 8.97 -23.07
C LEU A 56 -21.24 8.54 -21.59
N PRO A 57 -21.42 7.24 -21.29
CA PRO A 57 -21.26 6.75 -19.92
C PRO A 57 -19.81 6.97 -19.48
N THR A 58 -19.61 7.84 -18.50
CA THR A 58 -18.30 8.03 -17.87
C THR A 58 -17.99 6.84 -16.97
N GLN A 59 -17.07 6.00 -17.41
CA GLN A 59 -16.56 4.89 -16.60
C GLN A 59 -15.30 5.36 -15.85
N PHE A 60 -15.46 5.72 -14.58
CA PHE A 60 -14.35 6.14 -13.71
C PHE A 60 -13.53 4.96 -13.17
N ASN A 61 -14.01 3.74 -13.37
CA ASN A 61 -13.41 2.53 -12.82
C ASN A 61 -12.77 1.70 -13.92
N THR A 62 -11.55 1.25 -13.67
CA THR A 62 -10.95 0.13 -14.43
C THR A 62 -11.58 -1.19 -14.00
N PRO A 63 -11.43 -2.28 -14.76
CA PRO A 63 -11.77 -3.62 -14.31
C PRO A 63 -11.15 -3.95 -12.94
N TYR A 64 -11.80 -4.81 -12.16
CA TYR A 64 -11.31 -5.26 -10.85
C TYR A 64 -10.18 -6.30 -11.00
N LEU A 65 -9.09 -5.88 -11.63
CA LEU A 65 -7.90 -6.64 -11.97
C LEU A 65 -6.65 -5.81 -11.62
N ASN A 66 -5.48 -6.44 -11.65
CA ASN A 66 -4.21 -5.73 -11.47
C ASN A 66 -3.99 -4.76 -12.63
N SER A 67 -3.58 -3.53 -12.32
CA SER A 67 -3.31 -2.50 -13.35
C SER A 67 -2.06 -2.78 -14.19
N ILE A 68 -1.13 -3.59 -13.69
CA ILE A 68 0.09 -4.01 -14.40
C ILE A 68 -0.10 -5.47 -14.81
N ALA A 69 -0.02 -5.77 -16.11
CA ALA A 69 -0.20 -7.13 -16.62
C ALA A 69 1.02 -8.03 -16.31
N PRO A 70 0.86 -9.37 -16.26
CA PRO A 70 1.97 -10.28 -15.94
C PRO A 70 3.17 -10.19 -16.89
N ASP A 71 2.94 -9.85 -18.16
CA ASP A 71 3.95 -9.67 -19.21
C ASP A 71 4.67 -8.31 -19.14
N GLU A 72 4.03 -7.30 -18.54
CA GLU A 72 4.63 -6.00 -18.22
C GLU A 72 5.37 -6.01 -16.87
N GLN A 73 5.20 -7.06 -16.07
CA GLN A 73 5.80 -7.14 -14.74
C GLN A 73 7.31 -7.37 -14.83
N VAL A 74 8.08 -6.44 -14.26
CA VAL A 74 9.54 -6.58 -14.12
C VAL A 74 9.93 -7.72 -13.18
N SER A 75 11.11 -8.29 -13.42
CA SER A 75 11.69 -9.29 -12.52
C SER A 75 11.93 -8.71 -11.13
N TYR A 76 11.67 -9.52 -10.09
CA TYR A 76 11.87 -9.08 -8.72
C TYR A 76 13.36 -9.01 -8.38
N PRO A 77 13.86 -7.89 -7.83
CA PRO A 77 15.30 -7.68 -7.65
C PRO A 77 15.90 -8.39 -6.43
N GLY A 78 15.10 -8.73 -5.41
CA GLY A 78 15.57 -9.27 -4.13
C GLY A 78 15.47 -10.80 -3.98
N ASP A 79 16.06 -11.32 -2.91
CA ASP A 79 15.90 -12.72 -2.48
C ASP A 79 14.58 -12.90 -1.71
N ARG A 80 13.59 -13.48 -2.40
CA ARG A 80 12.24 -13.69 -1.84
C ARG A 80 12.21 -14.63 -0.64
N GLU A 81 13.12 -15.61 -0.56
CA GLU A 81 13.15 -16.54 0.57
C GLU A 81 13.67 -15.82 1.83
N MET A 82 14.76 -15.07 1.67
CA MET A 82 15.33 -14.29 2.76
C MET A 82 14.38 -13.21 3.25
N GLU A 83 13.79 -12.44 2.33
CA GLU A 83 12.81 -11.41 2.69
C GLU A 83 11.58 -12.00 3.39
N ARG A 84 11.13 -13.21 2.99
CA ARG A 84 10.04 -13.91 3.68
C ARG A 84 10.43 -14.28 5.11
N ARG A 85 11.66 -14.75 5.34
CA ARG A 85 12.16 -15.06 6.70
C ARG A 85 12.21 -13.79 7.56
N ILE A 86 12.80 -12.72 7.06
CA ILE A 86 12.88 -11.42 7.74
C ILE A 86 11.48 -10.92 8.11
N LYS A 87 10.56 -10.85 7.14
CA LYS A 87 9.16 -10.46 7.36
C LYS A 87 8.47 -11.29 8.43
N THR A 88 8.75 -12.59 8.49
CA THR A 88 8.13 -13.52 9.45
C THR A 88 8.59 -13.21 10.88
N ILE A 89 9.89 -12.95 11.05
CA ILE A 89 10.47 -12.51 12.34
C ILE A 89 9.88 -11.18 12.76
N ILE A 90 9.77 -10.22 11.83
CA ILE A 90 9.22 -8.90 12.13
C ILE A 90 7.74 -9.00 12.55
N ARG A 91 6.94 -9.80 11.86
CA ARG A 91 5.54 -10.05 12.26
C ARG A 91 5.45 -10.69 13.65
N TRP A 92 6.30 -11.68 13.93
CA TRP A 92 6.33 -12.35 15.23
C TRP A 92 6.65 -11.38 16.37
N ASN A 93 7.74 -10.63 16.23
CA ASN A 93 8.18 -9.65 17.24
C ASN A 93 7.13 -8.56 17.46
N ALA A 94 6.48 -8.06 16.40
CA ALA A 94 5.41 -7.06 16.51
C ALA A 94 4.22 -7.58 17.32
N MET A 95 3.76 -8.81 17.01
CA MET A 95 2.68 -9.47 17.76
C MET A 95 3.09 -9.73 19.21
N ALA A 96 4.29 -10.28 19.42
CA ALA A 96 4.82 -10.64 20.74
C ALA A 96 4.94 -9.41 21.65
N MET A 97 5.42 -8.28 21.12
CA MET A 97 5.51 -7.01 21.85
C MET A 97 4.14 -6.53 22.34
N VAL A 98 3.12 -6.53 21.46
CA VAL A 98 1.76 -6.11 21.84
C VAL A 98 1.15 -7.07 22.87
N LEU A 99 1.24 -8.38 22.63
CA LEU A 99 0.69 -9.39 23.53
C LEU A 99 1.40 -9.40 24.89
N HIS A 100 2.71 -9.19 24.92
CA HIS A 100 3.48 -9.11 26.16
C HIS A 100 2.94 -8.00 27.05
N GLN A 101 2.72 -6.79 26.52
CA GLN A 101 2.24 -5.70 27.34
C GLN A 101 0.79 -5.88 27.80
N ASN A 102 -0.08 -6.43 26.93
CA ASN A 102 -1.47 -6.70 27.30
C ASN A 102 -1.60 -7.80 28.37
N LYS A 103 -0.56 -8.63 28.61
CA LYS A 103 -0.53 -9.56 29.75
C LYS A 103 -0.22 -8.88 31.08
N HIS A 104 0.50 -7.76 31.05
CA HIS A 104 0.94 -7.06 32.26
C HIS A 104 0.00 -5.92 32.64
N ASP A 105 -0.50 -5.18 31.65
CA ASP A 105 -1.30 -3.98 31.85
C ASP A 105 -2.59 -4.07 31.02
N ALA A 106 -3.70 -4.38 31.69
CA ALA A 106 -5.00 -4.50 31.04
C ALA A 106 -5.42 -3.17 30.39
N GLY A 107 -5.85 -3.20 29.14
CA GLY A 107 -6.33 -2.00 28.42
C GLY A 107 -5.24 -1.12 27.82
N ILE A 108 -3.95 -1.48 27.93
CA ILE A 108 -2.86 -0.73 27.29
C ILE A 108 -3.01 -0.66 25.75
N GLY A 109 -3.64 -1.68 25.15
CA GLY A 109 -4.00 -1.73 23.74
C GLY A 109 -2.82 -2.06 22.81
N GLY A 110 -2.95 -1.67 21.54
CA GLY A 110 -2.00 -1.97 20.47
C GLY A 110 -2.63 -2.81 19.36
N HIS A 111 -2.25 -2.55 18.10
CA HIS A 111 -2.86 -3.18 16.94
C HIS A 111 -1.93 -4.23 16.33
N ILE A 112 -2.40 -5.47 16.24
CA ILE A 112 -1.65 -6.58 15.62
C ILE A 112 -2.02 -6.71 14.14
N ALA A 113 -3.33 -6.67 13.84
CA ALA A 113 -3.87 -6.94 12.50
C ALA A 113 -3.41 -5.90 11.46
N THR A 114 -3.32 -4.63 11.85
CA THR A 114 -2.96 -3.54 10.92
C THR A 114 -1.58 -3.74 10.32
N TYR A 115 -0.54 -3.99 11.11
CA TYR A 115 0.77 -4.25 10.54
C TYR A 115 0.81 -5.60 9.81
N ALA A 116 0.11 -6.62 10.32
CA ALA A 116 0.08 -7.93 9.67
C ALA A 116 -0.42 -7.86 8.21
N SER A 117 -1.44 -7.04 7.92
CA SER A 117 -1.98 -6.87 6.57
C SER A 117 -1.04 -6.11 5.63
N VAL A 118 -0.30 -5.10 6.13
CA VAL A 118 0.61 -4.28 5.30
C VAL A 118 2.07 -4.72 5.32
N ALA A 119 2.44 -5.73 6.11
CA ALA A 119 3.83 -6.14 6.29
C ALA A 119 4.55 -6.43 4.97
N THR A 120 3.92 -7.14 4.02
CA THR A 120 4.58 -7.41 2.73
C THR A 120 4.87 -6.12 1.96
N LEU A 121 3.92 -5.17 1.92
CA LEU A 121 4.11 -3.87 1.28
C LEU A 121 5.26 -3.09 1.93
N MET A 122 5.28 -3.07 3.26
CA MET A 122 6.33 -2.38 4.02
C MET A 122 7.70 -3.02 3.78
N GLU A 123 7.82 -4.35 3.82
CA GLU A 123 9.11 -5.02 3.61
C GLU A 123 9.62 -4.86 2.17
N VAL A 124 8.74 -4.87 1.15
CA VAL A 124 9.14 -4.51 -0.22
C VAL A 124 9.70 -3.09 -0.25
N GLY A 125 9.01 -2.14 0.40
CA GLY A 125 9.44 -0.76 0.56
C GLY A 125 10.82 -0.64 1.22
N PHE A 126 11.01 -1.26 2.39
CA PHE A 126 12.28 -1.21 3.11
C PHE A 126 13.45 -1.86 2.37
N ASN A 127 13.23 -2.97 1.66
CA ASN A 127 14.32 -3.69 1.01
C ASN A 127 14.71 -3.08 -0.35
N ASN A 128 13.77 -2.41 -1.04
CA ASN A 128 13.97 -2.04 -2.46
C ASN A 128 13.69 -0.58 -2.80
N PHE A 129 13.06 0.21 -1.92
CA PHE A 129 12.61 1.57 -2.26
C PHE A 129 13.07 2.63 -1.26
N PHE A 130 12.77 2.46 0.02
CA PHE A 130 12.95 3.51 1.03
C PHE A 130 14.43 3.87 1.22
N ARG A 131 14.73 5.15 1.08
CA ARG A 131 16.06 5.72 1.29
C ARG A 131 16.16 6.35 2.67
N GLY A 132 17.15 5.93 3.46
CA GLY A 132 17.52 6.62 4.70
C GLY A 132 18.26 7.93 4.41
N SER A 133 18.28 8.84 5.39
CA SER A 133 19.20 9.99 5.30
C SER A 133 20.65 9.50 5.41
N ILE A 134 21.54 10.12 4.65
CA ILE A 134 22.96 9.76 4.61
C ILE A 134 23.82 10.99 4.90
N GLN A 135 24.89 10.79 5.68
CA GLN A 135 25.89 11.82 5.91
C GLN A 135 26.86 11.86 4.73
N THR A 136 26.98 13.02 4.09
CA THR A 136 27.90 13.27 2.97
C THR A 136 28.96 14.30 3.35
N LYS A 137 29.94 14.53 2.48
CA LYS A 137 30.97 15.56 2.69
C LYS A 137 30.37 16.99 2.75
N ASP A 138 29.23 17.18 2.11
CA ASP A 138 28.55 18.47 1.98
C ASP A 138 27.40 18.65 3.00
N GLY A 139 27.24 17.69 3.94
CA GLY A 139 26.20 17.69 4.97
C GLY A 139 25.27 16.46 4.91
N GLU A 140 24.18 16.50 5.67
CA GLU A 140 23.16 15.45 5.65
C GLU A 140 22.30 15.54 4.39
N GLN A 141 22.31 14.49 3.57
CA GLN A 141 21.39 14.35 2.46
C GLN A 141 20.09 13.72 2.96
N PRO A 142 18.92 14.36 2.74
CA PRO A 142 17.63 13.83 3.18
C PRO A 142 17.28 12.54 2.43
N GLY A 143 16.71 11.59 3.16
CA GLY A 143 16.09 10.38 2.61
C GLY A 143 14.63 10.60 2.21
N ASP A 144 13.91 9.51 2.00
CA ASP A 144 12.49 9.56 1.65
C ASP A 144 11.63 9.95 2.87
N PHE A 145 10.58 10.74 2.62
CA PHE A 145 9.60 11.09 3.66
C PHE A 145 8.48 10.05 3.70
N VAL A 146 8.57 9.13 4.65
CA VAL A 146 7.59 8.04 4.80
C VAL A 146 6.60 8.35 5.92
N TYR A 147 5.34 8.53 5.54
CA TYR A 147 4.22 8.74 6.47
C TYR A 147 3.63 7.38 6.87
N PHE A 148 4.31 6.69 7.79
CA PHE A 148 3.85 5.38 8.27
C PHE A 148 2.45 5.46 8.88
N GLN A 149 1.58 4.49 8.59
CA GLN A 149 0.29 4.39 9.25
C GLN A 149 0.48 4.23 10.76
N GLY A 150 -0.11 5.12 11.57
CA GLY A 150 0.19 5.18 13.01
C GLY A 150 -0.01 3.85 13.73
N HIS A 151 -1.13 3.17 13.48
CA HIS A 151 -1.46 1.87 14.06
C HIS A 151 -0.53 0.72 13.64
N ALA A 152 0.30 0.91 12.62
CA ALA A 152 1.31 -0.05 12.20
C ALA A 152 2.66 0.10 12.93
N SER A 153 2.77 1.03 13.90
CA SER A 153 3.98 1.28 14.68
C SER A 153 4.62 0.01 15.28
N PRO A 154 3.89 -1.03 15.74
CA PRO A 154 4.53 -2.22 16.30
C PRO A 154 5.46 -2.94 15.32
N GLY A 155 5.11 -2.92 14.02
CA GLY A 155 5.95 -3.51 12.99
C GLY A 155 7.22 -2.72 12.70
N ILE A 156 7.14 -1.39 12.75
CA ILE A 156 8.31 -0.52 12.57
C ILE A 156 9.29 -0.70 13.72
N TYR A 157 8.81 -0.76 14.97
CA TYR A 157 9.67 -1.07 16.11
C TYR A 157 10.27 -2.47 16.04
N SER A 158 9.48 -3.44 15.60
CA SER A 158 9.95 -4.81 15.41
C SER A 158 11.09 -4.91 14.40
N ARG A 159 10.99 -4.19 13.27
CA ARG A 159 12.06 -4.08 12.30
C ARG A 159 13.28 -3.36 12.86
N ALA A 160 13.09 -2.21 13.51
CA ALA A 160 14.18 -1.46 14.12
C ALA A 160 14.91 -2.27 15.22
N PHE A 161 14.21 -3.14 15.95
CA PHE A 161 14.81 -4.10 16.89
C PHE A 161 15.66 -5.13 16.16
N LEU A 162 15.16 -5.70 15.05
CA LEU A 162 15.92 -6.64 14.24
C LEU A 162 17.18 -6.01 13.61
N GLU A 163 17.13 -4.73 13.29
CA GLU A 163 18.25 -3.91 12.81
C GLU A 163 19.21 -3.47 13.93
N GLY A 164 18.92 -3.81 15.20
CA GLY A 164 19.74 -3.44 16.35
C GLY A 164 19.62 -1.97 16.79
N ARG A 165 18.69 -1.20 16.22
CA ARG A 165 18.41 0.19 16.60
C ARG A 165 17.60 0.32 17.89
N LEU A 166 16.83 -0.71 18.24
CA LEU A 166 16.08 -0.79 19.49
C LEU A 166 16.55 -1.99 20.29
N SER A 167 16.57 -1.83 21.61
CA SER A 167 16.89 -2.92 22.54
C SER A 167 15.65 -3.71 22.94
N LEU A 168 15.85 -4.87 23.57
CA LEU A 168 14.75 -5.67 24.13
C LEU A 168 13.98 -4.90 25.20
N ASP A 169 14.64 -4.03 25.97
CA ASP A 169 13.99 -3.21 26.99
C ASP A 169 13.02 -2.19 26.39
N HIS A 170 13.30 -1.64 25.20
CA HIS A 170 12.34 -0.80 24.48
C HIS A 170 11.05 -1.59 24.19
N LEU A 171 11.18 -2.80 23.63
CA LEU A 171 10.03 -3.64 23.28
C LEU A 171 9.21 -4.04 24.52
N LYS A 172 9.88 -4.35 25.63
CA LYS A 172 9.23 -4.65 26.92
C LYS A 172 8.52 -3.45 27.56
N ASN A 173 8.78 -2.23 27.09
CA ASN A 173 8.14 -1.01 27.56
C ASN A 173 7.36 -0.31 26.43
N PHE A 174 6.84 -1.09 25.49
CA PHE A 174 5.87 -0.58 24.52
C PHE A 174 4.69 0.08 25.26
N ARG A 175 4.38 1.32 24.87
CA ARG A 175 3.37 2.21 25.49
C ARG A 175 3.64 2.60 26.96
N HIS A 176 4.89 2.47 27.42
CA HIS A 176 5.30 2.80 28.78
C HIS A 176 6.50 3.75 28.81
N GLU A 177 6.26 4.98 28.34
CA GLU A 177 7.31 5.98 28.10
C GLU A 177 7.74 6.73 29.37
N LEU A 178 6.96 6.66 30.44
CA LEU A 178 7.21 7.35 31.71
C LEU A 178 7.95 6.50 32.76
N ARG A 179 8.30 5.25 32.43
CA ARG A 179 9.09 4.39 33.33
C ARG A 179 10.56 4.80 33.29
N ASP A 180 11.34 4.40 34.30
CA ASP A 180 12.80 4.61 34.33
C ASP A 180 13.58 3.78 33.30
N LYS A 181 12.88 3.14 32.35
CA LYS A 181 13.43 2.30 31.29
C LYS A 181 13.06 2.88 29.94
N PRO A 182 13.89 2.71 28.90
CA PRO A 182 13.54 3.15 27.56
C PRO A 182 12.22 2.55 27.10
N GLY A 183 11.27 3.41 26.70
CA GLY A 183 9.94 3.04 26.26
C GLY A 183 9.72 3.33 24.76
N LEU A 184 8.57 2.90 24.25
CA LEU A 184 8.15 3.18 22.88
C LEU A 184 6.80 3.85 22.87
N SER A 185 6.69 4.93 22.09
CA SER A 185 5.43 5.64 21.90
C SER A 185 4.39 4.77 21.23
N SER A 186 3.11 5.03 21.53
CA SER A 186 2.00 4.27 20.92
C SER A 186 1.99 4.37 19.40
N TYR A 187 2.30 5.56 18.87
CA TYR A 187 2.23 5.94 17.47
C TYR A 187 3.39 6.88 17.11
N PRO A 188 3.55 7.28 15.83
CA PRO A 188 4.56 8.25 15.44
C PRO A 188 4.39 9.59 16.14
N HIS A 189 5.19 9.82 17.18
CA HIS A 189 5.19 11.04 17.98
C HIS A 189 6.62 11.59 18.05
N PRO A 190 7.01 12.49 17.14
CA PRO A 190 8.36 13.09 17.14
C PRO A 190 8.69 13.80 18.45
N TRP A 191 7.70 14.37 19.15
CA TRP A 191 7.93 14.97 20.46
C TRP A 191 8.36 13.95 21.53
N LEU A 192 7.82 12.74 21.49
CA LEU A 192 8.10 11.68 22.47
C LEU A 192 9.34 10.86 22.10
N MET A 193 9.60 10.68 20.80
CA MET A 193 10.76 9.97 20.28
C MET A 193 11.44 10.78 19.15
N PRO A 194 12.16 11.86 19.47
CA PRO A 194 12.71 12.81 18.50
C PRO A 194 13.75 12.22 17.54
N ASP A 195 14.48 11.20 18.01
CA ASP A 195 15.52 10.52 17.23
C ASP A 195 14.98 9.33 16.42
N PHE A 196 13.66 9.09 16.46
CA PHE A 196 13.02 7.97 15.78
C PHE A 196 11.90 8.40 14.82
N TRP A 197 10.89 9.11 15.31
CA TRP A 197 9.72 9.49 14.50
C TRP A 197 9.87 10.86 13.86
N LYS A 198 9.39 11.02 12.63
CA LYS A 198 9.43 12.29 11.87
C LYS A 198 8.06 12.93 11.65
N PHE A 199 7.04 12.12 11.30
CA PHE A 199 5.71 12.63 10.93
C PHE A 199 4.61 12.00 11.79
N PRO A 200 3.75 12.79 12.47
CA PRO A 200 2.62 12.27 13.22
C PRO A 200 1.43 11.95 12.30
N THR A 201 0.96 10.70 12.31
CA THR A 201 0.00 10.19 11.31
C THR A 201 -1.21 9.45 11.90
N VAL A 202 -1.32 9.36 13.23
CA VAL A 202 -2.40 8.57 13.84
C VAL A 202 -3.77 9.25 13.75
N SER A 203 -3.81 10.58 13.72
CA SER A 203 -5.02 11.32 13.39
C SER A 203 -5.27 11.20 11.89
N MET A 204 -6.23 10.36 11.53
CA MET A 204 -6.50 10.01 10.14
C MET A 204 -6.96 11.22 9.33
N GLY A 205 -6.41 11.38 8.13
CA GLY A 205 -6.76 12.46 7.19
C GLY A 205 -5.93 13.74 7.32
N LEU A 206 -5.01 13.82 8.28
CA LEU A 206 -4.08 14.96 8.41
C LEU A 206 -2.81 14.83 7.55
N ALA A 207 -2.45 13.60 7.19
CA ALA A 207 -1.30 13.31 6.33
C ALA A 207 -1.62 13.60 4.87
#